data_AF-A0A435TAD4-F1
#
_entry.id   AF-A0A435TAD4-F1
#
_cell.length_a   1.000
_cell.length_b   1.000
_cell.length_c   1.000
_cell.angle_alpha   90.00
_cell.angle_beta   90.00
_cell.angle_gamma   90.00
#
_symmetry.space_group_name_H-M   'P 1'
#
loop_
_entity.id
_entity.type
_entity.pdbx_description
1 polymer ?
#
loop_
_entity_poly.entity_id
_entity_poly.type
_entity_poly.pdbx_seq_one_letter_code
_entity_poly.pdbx_strand_id
1 'polypeptide(L)'
;MSFKSLRELRAACLDLPAGSDAAANAVARRQDKLTKPQGSLGRLETIAAWLARWQGRDMPKLDRVKVFVFAGNHGVTAQGVSAYPSEVTVQMVANFAGGGAAINQLARMAGAELDVIPLDLDHPTGDFTQGPA
;
A
#
# COMPACT_ATOMS: atom_id res chain seq x y z
N MET A 1 10.83 -6.93 -10.00
CA MET A 1 10.62 -6.79 -11.46
C MET A 1 11.07 -5.39 -11.85
N SER A 2 11.85 -5.24 -12.91
CA SER A 2 12.19 -3.93 -13.48
C SER A 2 11.54 -3.89 -14.85
N PHE A 3 10.82 -2.81 -15.15
CA PHE A 3 10.18 -2.60 -16.44
C PHE A 3 11.06 -1.68 -17.28
N LYS A 4 11.30 -2.02 -18.54
CA LYS A 4 12.15 -1.25 -19.47
C LYS A 4 11.38 -0.16 -20.21
N SER A 5 10.04 -0.19 -20.16
CA SER A 5 9.18 0.82 -20.77
C SER A 5 7.80 0.89 -20.12
N LEU A 6 7.09 2.01 -20.31
CA LEU A 6 5.69 2.14 -19.89
C LEU A 6 4.76 1.14 -20.59
N ARG A 7 5.10 0.71 -21.82
CA ARG A 7 4.34 -0.32 -22.53
C ARG A 7 4.46 -1.67 -21.84
N GLU A 8 5.66 -2.03 -21.40
CA GLU A 8 5.92 -3.27 -20.66
C GLU A 8 5.22 -3.26 -19.30
N LEU A 9 5.30 -2.14 -18.57
CA LEU A 9 4.54 -1.95 -17.33
C LEU A 9 3.04 -2.12 -17.57
N ARG A 10 2.50 -1.44 -18.59
CA ARG A 10 1.08 -1.53 -18.95
C ARG A 10 0.67 -2.97 -19.29
N ALA A 11 1.49 -3.69 -20.05
CA ALA A 11 1.22 -5.09 -20.38
C ALA A 11 1.19 -5.97 -19.12
N ALA A 12 2.15 -5.79 -18.20
CA ALA A 12 2.18 -6.50 -16.93
C ALA A 12 0.97 -6.16 -16.02
N CYS A 13 0.47 -4.92 -16.06
CA CYS A 13 -0.75 -4.54 -15.34
C CYS A 13 -2.01 -5.21 -15.90
N LEU A 14 -2.00 -5.63 -17.17
CA LEU A 14 -3.12 -6.32 -17.82
C LEU A 14 -3.05 -7.84 -17.66
N ASP A 15 -1.87 -8.38 -17.36
CA ASP A 15 -1.61 -9.81 -17.16
C ASP A 15 -1.00 -10.05 -15.77
N LEU A 16 -1.81 -9.79 -14.74
CA LEU A 16 -1.38 -9.96 -13.35
C LEU A 16 -1.31 -11.46 -12.99
N PRO A 17 -0.32 -11.88 -12.18
CA PRO A 17 -0.24 -13.26 -11.73
C PRO A 17 -1.49 -13.67 -10.94
N ALA A 18 -2.02 -14.87 -11.20
CA ALA A 18 -3.22 -15.37 -10.53
C ALA A 18 -3.01 -15.75 -9.05
N GLY A 19 -1.75 -15.84 -8.58
CA GLY A 19 -1.37 -16.38 -7.27
C GLY A 19 -1.45 -17.91 -7.21
N SER A 20 -1.10 -18.50 -6.05
CA SER A 20 -1.05 -19.95 -5.84
C SER A 20 -2.22 -20.49 -5.02
N ASP A 21 -3.22 -21.08 -5.69
CA ASP A 21 -4.31 -21.80 -5.02
C ASP A 21 -3.82 -22.98 -4.19
N ALA A 22 -2.76 -23.64 -4.65
CA ALA A 22 -2.14 -24.75 -3.92
C ALA A 22 -1.62 -24.30 -2.54
N ALA A 23 -0.94 -23.15 -2.48
CA ALA A 23 -0.43 -22.59 -1.22
C ALA A 23 -1.57 -22.15 -0.29
N ALA A 24 -2.60 -21.49 -0.83
CA ALA A 24 -3.78 -21.08 -0.06
C ALA A 24 -4.50 -22.30 0.55
N ASN A 25 -4.72 -23.34 -0.25
CA ASN A 25 -5.38 -24.58 0.19
C ASN A 25 -4.52 -25.36 1.20
N ALA A 26 -3.19 -25.30 1.09
CA ALA A 26 -2.30 -25.89 2.08
C ALA A 26 -2.45 -25.23 3.47
N VAL A 27 -2.55 -23.90 3.52
CA VAL A 27 -2.86 -23.17 4.77
C VAL A 27 -4.24 -23.56 5.31
N ALA A 28 -5.28 -23.58 4.47
CA ALA A 28 -6.63 -23.94 4.91
C ALA A 28 -6.66 -25.33 5.56
N ARG A 29 -6.08 -26.34 4.90
CA ARG A 29 -5.95 -27.70 5.46
C ARG A 29 -5.14 -27.76 6.75
N ARG A 30 -4.14 -26.90 6.91
CA ARG A 30 -3.37 -26.80 8.15
C ARG A 30 -4.21 -26.21 9.28
N GLN A 31 -4.98 -25.16 8.99
CA GLN A 31 -5.87 -24.51 9.97
C GLN A 31 -6.90 -25.49 10.56
N ASP A 32 -7.41 -26.43 9.75
CA ASP A 32 -8.35 -27.48 10.20
C ASP A 32 -7.71 -28.50 11.14
N LYS A 33 -6.38 -28.61 11.17
CA LYS A 33 -5.62 -29.56 12.00
C LYS A 33 -5.04 -28.94 13.27
N LEU A 34 -5.14 -27.62 13.44
CA LEU A 34 -4.64 -26.95 14.65
C LEU A 34 -5.53 -27.26 15.85
N THR A 35 -4.95 -27.21 17.04
CA THR A 35 -5.67 -27.38 18.32
C THR A 35 -6.53 -26.14 18.62
N LYS A 36 -7.63 -26.00 17.88
CA LYS A 36 -8.63 -24.95 17.98
C LYS A 36 -9.96 -25.47 17.43
N PRO A 37 -11.14 -25.00 17.90
CA PRO A 37 -12.39 -25.29 17.21
C PRO A 37 -12.31 -24.81 15.76
N GLN A 38 -12.88 -25.57 14.83
CA GLN A 38 -12.85 -25.22 13.41
C GLN A 38 -13.45 -23.82 13.18
N GLY A 39 -12.75 -22.97 12.42
CA GLY A 39 -13.17 -21.61 12.13
C GLY A 39 -13.11 -20.61 13.30
N SER A 40 -12.65 -21.02 14.49
CA SER A 40 -12.64 -20.16 15.69
C SER A 40 -11.78 -18.90 15.58
N LEU A 41 -10.81 -18.85 14.66
CA LEU A 41 -10.01 -17.63 14.41
C LEU A 41 -10.62 -16.72 13.33
N GLY A 42 -11.76 -17.11 12.75
CA GLY A 42 -12.53 -16.31 11.80
C GLY A 42 -11.69 -15.76 10.66
N ARG A 43 -11.68 -14.42 10.50
CA ARG A 43 -10.97 -13.72 9.41
C ARG A 43 -9.47 -13.98 9.39
N LEU A 44 -8.84 -14.31 10.52
CA LEU A 44 -7.40 -14.60 10.55
C LEU A 44 -7.05 -15.83 9.71
N GLU A 45 -7.94 -16.82 9.64
CA GLU A 45 -7.74 -18.02 8.81
C GLU A 45 -7.75 -17.65 7.32
N THR A 46 -8.70 -16.80 6.92
CA THR A 46 -8.83 -16.30 5.54
C THR A 46 -7.65 -15.41 5.15
N ILE A 47 -7.20 -14.53 6.05
CA ILE A 47 -6.06 -13.64 5.79
C ILE A 47 -4.76 -14.46 5.63
N ALA A 48 -4.54 -15.48 6.45
CA ALA A 48 -3.39 -16.36 6.31
C ALA A 48 -3.38 -17.09 4.96
N ALA A 49 -4.52 -17.65 4.54
CA ALA A 49 -4.64 -18.32 3.25
C ALA A 49 -4.45 -17.35 2.06
N TRP A 50 -5.00 -16.13 2.17
CA TRP A 50 -4.80 -15.07 1.18
C TRP A 50 -3.34 -14.67 1.05
N LEU A 51 -2.63 -14.49 2.17
CA LEU A 51 -1.21 -14.15 2.15
C LEU A 51 -0.36 -15.28 1.55
N ALA A 52 -0.70 -16.54 1.85
CA ALA A 52 -0.06 -17.71 1.25
C ALA A 52 -0.26 -17.78 -0.26
N ARG A 53 -1.46 -17.44 -0.77
CA ARG A 53 -1.74 -17.36 -2.21
C ARG A 53 -0.74 -16.45 -2.92
N TRP A 54 -0.55 -15.25 -2.40
CA TRP A 54 0.27 -14.23 -3.04
C TRP A 54 1.78 -14.40 -2.80
N GLN A 55 2.17 -15.06 -1.70
CA GLN A 55 3.57 -15.41 -1.45
C GLN A 55 3.99 -16.75 -2.05
N GLY A 56 3.05 -17.56 -2.54
CA GLY A 56 3.32 -18.88 -3.11
C GLY A 56 3.87 -19.90 -2.11
N ARG A 57 3.67 -19.69 -0.80
CA ARG A 57 4.16 -20.57 0.27
C ARG A 57 3.08 -20.86 1.31
N ASP A 58 3.08 -22.06 1.86
CA ASP A 58 2.12 -22.55 2.86
C ASP A 58 2.40 -22.05 4.29
N MET A 59 3.56 -21.44 4.51
CA MET A 59 3.94 -20.73 5.72
C MET A 59 4.20 -19.26 5.39
N PRO A 60 3.15 -18.45 5.16
CA PRO A 60 3.32 -17.04 4.85
C PRO A 60 3.95 -16.31 6.03
N LYS A 61 4.78 -15.30 5.74
CA LYS A 61 5.44 -14.45 6.75
C LYS A 61 5.44 -12.99 6.30
N LEU A 62 5.55 -12.09 7.27
CA LEU A 62 5.68 -10.65 7.06
C LEU A 62 7.15 -10.24 7.29
N ASP A 63 8.05 -10.74 6.44
CA ASP A 63 9.50 -10.53 6.62
C ASP A 63 9.92 -9.08 6.32
N ARG A 64 9.20 -8.40 5.41
CA ARG A 64 9.39 -6.99 5.04
C ARG A 64 8.03 -6.33 4.81
N VAL A 65 7.68 -5.39 5.68
CA VAL A 65 6.45 -4.59 5.54
C VAL A 65 6.87 -3.18 5.17
N LYS A 66 6.28 -2.63 4.11
CA LYS A 66 6.51 -1.27 3.66
C LYS A 66 5.20 -0.49 3.61
N VAL A 67 5.27 0.78 3.97
CA VAL A 67 4.22 1.78 3.79
C VAL A 67 4.76 2.82 2.82
N PHE A 68 4.03 3.05 1.73
CA PHE A 68 4.37 4.08 0.75
C PHE A 68 3.36 5.22 0.85
N VAL A 69 3.83 6.45 0.99
CA VAL A 69 3.01 7.66 0.96
C VAL A 69 3.38 8.48 -0.26
N PHE A 70 2.48 8.56 -1.24
CA PHE A 70 2.64 9.42 -2.40
C PHE A 70 1.98 10.77 -2.10
N ALA A 71 2.76 11.85 -2.12
CA ALA A 71 2.28 13.19 -1.81
C ALA A 71 2.32 14.06 -3.08
N GLY A 72 1.19 14.68 -3.42
CA GLY A 72 1.07 15.57 -4.57
C GLY A 72 0.12 16.73 -4.25
N ASN A 73 0.30 17.86 -4.93
CA ASN A 73 -0.60 19.01 -4.83
C ASN A 73 -1.63 19.01 -5.96
N HIS A 74 -2.76 19.67 -5.73
CA HIS A 74 -3.89 19.68 -6.66
C HIS A 74 -4.35 21.10 -6.99
N GLY A 75 -4.46 21.46 -8.27
CA GLY A 75 -4.82 22.82 -8.70
C GLY A 75 -6.19 23.29 -8.20
N VAL A 76 -7.14 22.38 -8.00
CA VAL A 76 -8.48 22.70 -7.46
C VAL A 76 -8.42 23.39 -6.09
N THR A 77 -7.34 23.22 -5.31
CA THR A 77 -7.22 23.83 -3.98
C THR A 77 -7.16 25.35 -4.03
N ALA A 78 -6.79 25.94 -5.17
CA ALA A 78 -6.83 27.38 -5.39
C ALA A 78 -8.25 27.98 -5.26
N GLN A 79 -9.30 27.16 -5.38
CA GLN A 79 -10.69 27.58 -5.17
C GLN A 79 -11.11 27.66 -3.69
N GLY A 80 -10.20 27.41 -2.74
CA GLY A 80 -10.51 27.46 -1.31
C GLY A 80 -11.31 26.25 -0.81
N VAL A 81 -11.27 25.12 -1.52
CA VAL A 81 -11.95 23.87 -1.12
C VAL A 81 -11.26 23.13 0.03
N SER A 82 -10.03 23.53 0.37
CA SER A 82 -9.24 22.94 1.46
C SER A 82 -9.19 23.90 2.65
N ALA A 83 -9.26 23.35 3.87
CA ALA A 83 -9.02 24.09 5.11
C ALA A 83 -7.56 24.53 5.28
N TYR A 84 -6.64 23.95 4.50
CA TYR A 84 -5.20 24.20 4.54
C TYR A 84 -4.68 24.64 3.18
N PRO A 85 -3.72 25.56 3.12
CA PRO A 85 -3.11 25.98 1.88
C PRO A 85 -2.16 24.89 1.32
N SER A 86 -1.84 24.94 0.03
CA SER A 86 -1.09 23.89 -0.68
C SER A 86 0.34 23.66 -0.15
N GLU A 87 0.95 24.67 0.46
CA GLU A 87 2.30 24.57 1.02
C GLU A 87 2.37 23.60 2.22
N VAL A 88 1.23 23.30 2.85
CA VAL A 88 1.15 22.34 3.97
C VAL A 88 1.57 20.94 3.51
N THR A 89 1.36 20.58 2.24
CA THR A 89 1.83 19.29 1.71
C THR A 89 3.36 19.16 1.81
N VAL A 90 4.10 20.21 1.45
CA VAL A 90 5.57 20.24 1.53
C VAL A 90 6.04 20.13 2.98
N GLN A 91 5.36 20.85 3.89
CA GLN A 91 5.64 20.80 5.32
C GLN A 91 5.39 19.41 5.91
N MET A 92 4.31 18.75 5.49
CA MET A 92 3.99 17.39 5.95
C MET A 92 4.97 16.36 5.41
N VAL A 93 5.43 16.49 4.16
CA VAL A 93 6.48 15.64 3.59
C VAL A 93 7.78 15.79 4.39
N ALA A 94 8.17 17.02 4.75
CA ALA A 94 9.30 17.26 5.64
C ALA A 94 9.09 16.66 7.03
N ASN A 95 7.88 16.76 7.59
CA ASN A 95 7.54 16.13 8.87
C ASN A 95 7.62 14.60 8.82
N PHE A 96 7.17 13.97 7.72
CA PHE A 96 7.30 12.54 7.51
C PHE A 96 8.77 12.12 7.42
N ALA A 97 9.59 12.86 6.66
CA ALA A 97 11.02 12.62 6.56
C ALA A 97 11.73 12.77 7.92
N GLY A 98 11.30 13.75 8.73
CA GLY A 98 11.79 13.97 10.10
C GLY A 98 11.28 12.96 11.13
N GLY A 99 10.39 12.03 10.77
CA GLY A 99 9.89 11.01 11.71
C GLY A 99 8.80 11.49 12.67
N GLY A 100 8.27 12.71 12.47
CA GLY A 100 7.44 13.42 13.44
C GLY A 100 5.93 13.21 13.29
N ALA A 101 5.46 12.58 12.21
CA ALA A 101 4.03 12.36 12.01
C ALA A 101 3.51 11.08 12.68
N ALA A 102 2.19 11.00 12.85
CA ALA A 102 1.52 9.82 13.41
C ALA A 102 1.83 8.54 12.63
N ILE A 103 1.88 8.61 11.29
CA ILE A 103 2.21 7.45 10.44
C ILE A 103 3.61 6.90 10.70
N ASN A 104 4.58 7.75 11.05
CA ASN A 104 5.92 7.28 11.42
C ASN A 104 5.88 6.41 12.69
N GLN A 105 5.07 6.80 13.68
CA GLN A 105 4.93 6.05 14.92
C GLN A 105 4.23 4.71 14.68
N LEU A 106 3.14 4.73 13.90
CA LEU A 106 2.38 3.51 13.56
C LEU A 106 3.22 2.53 12.74
N ALA A 107 3.99 3.02 11.76
CA ALA A 107 4.90 2.20 10.97
C ALA A 107 5.97 1.56 11.87
N ARG A 108 6.58 2.33 12.78
CA ARG A 108 7.54 1.80 13.77
C ARG A 108 6.93 0.73 14.67
N MET A 109 5.74 0.97 15.22
CA MET A 109 5.03 -0.01 16.07
C MET A 109 4.72 -1.30 15.32
N ALA A 110 4.41 -1.21 14.03
CA ALA A 110 4.15 -2.36 13.17
C ALA A 110 5.42 -3.03 12.61
N GLY A 111 6.62 -2.50 12.89
CA GLY A 111 7.86 -2.96 12.28
C GLY A 111 7.93 -2.74 10.76
N ALA A 112 7.19 -1.76 10.26
CA ALA A 112 7.13 -1.40 8.84
C ALA A 112 8.08 -0.27 8.50
N GLU A 113 8.74 -0.36 7.34
CA GLU A 113 9.49 0.75 6.75
C GLU A 113 8.51 1.74 6.10
N LEU A 114 8.73 3.04 6.31
CA LEU A 114 7.92 4.10 5.71
C LEU A 114 8.74 4.85 4.67
N ASP A 115 8.26 4.84 3.43
CA ASP A 115 8.83 5.55 2.29
C ASP A 115 7.85 6.65 1.84
N VAL A 116 8.29 7.90 1.79
CA VAL A 116 7.49 9.04 1.32
C VAL A 116 8.00 9.52 -0.02
N ILE A 117 7.11 9.57 -1.01
CA ILE A 117 7.39 9.85 -2.41
C ILE A 117 6.69 11.16 -2.78
N PRO A 118 7.42 12.29 -2.79
CA PRO A 118 6.89 13.54 -3.32
C PRO A 118 6.73 13.44 -4.85
N LEU A 119 5.55 13.80 -5.34
CA LEU A 119 5.16 13.83 -6.76
C LEU A 119 5.16 15.29 -7.24
N ASP A 120 6.35 15.87 -7.42
CA ASP A 120 6.56 17.24 -7.90
C ASP A 120 5.66 18.29 -7.21
N LEU A 121 5.91 18.51 -5.92
CA LEU A 121 5.02 19.31 -5.07
C LEU A 121 4.90 20.78 -5.51
N ASP A 122 5.87 21.28 -6.27
CA ASP A 122 5.88 22.64 -6.82
C ASP A 122 5.03 22.77 -8.10
N HIS A 123 4.64 21.64 -8.71
CA HIS A 123 3.74 21.58 -9.86
C HIS A 123 2.46 20.83 -9.50
N PRO A 124 1.46 21.51 -8.91
CA PRO A 124 0.15 20.92 -8.68
C PRO A 124 -0.44 20.37 -9.97
N THR A 125 -1.30 19.35 -9.86
CA THR A 125 -2.14 18.94 -10.99
C THR A 125 -2.98 20.10 -11.50
N GLY A 126 -3.51 20.01 -12.72
CA GLY A 126 -4.53 20.92 -13.21
C GLY A 126 -5.75 20.99 -12.28
N ASP A 127 -6.46 22.13 -12.33
CA ASP A 127 -7.78 22.23 -11.75
C ASP A 127 -8.76 21.40 -12.60
N PHE A 128 -9.13 20.24 -12.07
CA PHE A 128 -9.95 19.28 -12.80
C PHE A 128 -11.37 19.78 -13.11
N THR A 129 -11.78 20.91 -12.52
CA THR A 129 -13.06 21.57 -12.84
C THR A 129 -12.97 22.41 -14.12
N GLN A 130 -11.77 22.75 -14.57
CA GLN A 130 -11.50 23.58 -15.76
C GLN A 130 -10.87 22.78 -16.92
N GLY A 131 -10.36 21.58 -16.66
CA GLY A 131 -9.73 20.72 -17.65
C GLY A 131 -9.26 19.40 -17.04
N PRO A 132 -8.41 18.61 -17.71
CA PRO A 132 -7.74 17.48 -17.09
C PRO A 132 -6.83 17.91 -15.93
N ALA A 133 -6.71 17.04 -14.92
CA ALA A 133 -5.70 17.15 -13.87
C ALA A 133 -4.28 16.95 -14.42
#